data_AF-A0A955Z2J4-F1
#
_entry.id   AF-A0A955Z2J4-F1
#
_cell.length_a   1.000
_cell.length_b   1.000
_cell.length_c   1.000
_cell.angle_alpha   90.00
_cell.angle_beta   90.00
_cell.angle_gamma   90.00
#
_symmetry.space_group_name_H-M   'P 1'
#
loop_
_entity.id
_entity.type
_entity.pdbx_description
1 polymer ?
#
loop_
_entity_poly.entity_id
_entity_poly.type
_entity_poly.pdbx_seq_one_letter_code
_entity_poly.pdbx_strand_id
1 'polypeptide(L)'
;MKAIGITTTYDGTEHAYLRGHKVRIVAVLKNALRADYDPDHDGQHITNEHDLERAGGVTADDRVEVQPWLEAEGRFSFVSSDPRAIDLACFASLKR
;
A
#
# COMPACT_ATOMS: atom_id res chain seq x y z
N MET A 1 -2.05 -6.07 -13.26
CA MET A 1 -1.12 -4.93 -13.03
C MET A 1 -0.18 -5.38 -11.93
N LYS A 2 1.14 -5.12 -12.07
CA LYS A 2 2.08 -5.37 -10.97
C LYS A 2 1.95 -4.28 -9.92
N ALA A 3 1.75 -4.65 -8.66
CA ALA A 3 1.63 -3.74 -7.52
C ALA A 3 2.89 -3.77 -6.63
N ILE A 4 3.43 -4.95 -6.34
CA ILE A 4 4.55 -5.09 -5.42
C ILE A 4 5.84 -4.60 -6.07
N GLY A 5 6.55 -3.73 -5.36
CA GLY A 5 7.83 -3.17 -5.79
C GLY A 5 7.71 -1.95 -6.70
N ILE A 6 6.52 -1.55 -7.13
CA ILE A 6 6.35 -0.31 -7.90
C ILE A 6 6.55 0.90 -7.00
N THR A 7 7.04 1.98 -7.61
CA THR A 7 7.11 3.31 -6.96
C THR A 7 5.96 4.17 -7.47
N THR A 8 5.25 4.80 -6.56
CA THR A 8 4.10 5.68 -6.82
C THR A 8 4.20 6.91 -5.93
N THR A 9 3.28 7.86 -6.10
CA THR A 9 3.11 8.99 -5.17
C THR A 9 2.00 8.68 -4.18
N TYR A 10 2.17 9.12 -2.93
CA TYR A 10 1.11 9.15 -1.94
C TYR A 10 0.35 10.49 -2.00
N ASP A 11 -0.95 10.42 -2.29
CA ASP A 11 -1.84 11.58 -2.49
C ASP A 11 -2.88 11.75 -1.35
N GLY A 12 -2.86 10.84 -0.37
CA GLY A 12 -3.82 10.80 0.72
C GLY A 12 -3.60 11.86 1.79
N THR A 13 -4.51 11.84 2.76
CA THR A 13 -4.49 12.74 3.93
C THR A 13 -4.38 12.00 5.26
N GLU A 14 -4.57 10.67 5.30
CA GLU A 14 -4.46 9.85 6.52
C GLU A 14 -3.05 9.90 7.12
N HIS A 15 -2.03 9.80 6.28
CA HIS A 15 -0.61 9.89 6.64
C HIS A 15 -0.06 11.22 6.10
N ALA A 16 -0.41 12.33 6.76
CA ALA A 16 -0.06 13.68 6.27
C ALA A 16 1.45 13.89 5.98
N TYR A 17 2.33 13.20 6.71
CA TYR A 17 3.78 13.24 6.51
C TYR A 17 4.25 12.59 5.20
N LEU A 18 3.45 11.71 4.60
CA LEU A 18 3.76 11.08 3.31
C LEU A 18 3.26 11.89 2.12
N ARG A 19 2.40 12.91 2.33
CA ARG A 19 1.73 13.60 1.23
C ARG A 19 2.73 14.18 0.23
N GLY A 20 2.55 13.82 -1.05
CA GLY A 20 3.43 14.24 -2.15
C GLY A 20 4.76 13.49 -2.23
N HIS A 21 5.07 12.58 -1.30
CA HIS A 21 6.30 11.79 -1.36
C HIS A 21 6.16 10.61 -2.32
N LYS A 22 7.29 10.26 -2.95
CA LYS A 22 7.43 8.97 -3.62
C LYS A 22 7.46 7.87 -2.57
N VAL A 23 6.71 6.81 -2.80
CA VAL A 23 6.63 5.64 -1.93
C VAL A 23 6.75 4.38 -2.77
N ARG A 24 7.42 3.36 -2.24
CA ARG A 24 7.54 2.03 -2.85
C ARG A 24 6.58 1.08 -2.15
N ILE A 25 5.77 0.36 -2.91
CA ILE A 25 4.87 -0.67 -2.39
C ILE A 25 5.68 -1.92 -2.05
N VAL A 26 5.55 -2.45 -0.83
CA VAL A 26 6.29 -3.63 -0.35
C VAL A 26 5.39 -4.78 0.08
N ALA A 27 4.15 -4.50 0.49
CA ALA A 27 3.16 -5.53 0.80
C ALA A 27 1.74 -5.00 0.63
N VAL A 28 0.78 -5.93 0.62
CA VAL A 28 -0.65 -5.64 0.69
C VAL A 28 -1.24 -6.38 1.88
N LEU A 29 -1.95 -5.66 2.74
CA LEU A 29 -2.79 -6.22 3.78
C LEU A 29 -4.20 -6.30 3.20
N LYS A 30 -4.55 -7.49 2.72
CA LYS A 30 -5.80 -7.71 1.99
C LYS A 30 -6.98 -7.46 2.91
N ASN A 31 -7.97 -6.71 2.43
CA ASN A 31 -9.26 -6.48 3.10
C ASN A 31 -9.17 -5.78 4.47
N ALA A 32 -8.01 -5.19 4.82
CA ALA A 32 -7.75 -4.59 6.13
C ALA A 32 -8.61 -3.36 6.47
N LEU A 33 -9.40 -2.83 5.52
CA LEU A 33 -10.35 -1.74 5.76
C LEU A 33 -11.78 -2.23 5.98
N ARG A 34 -12.05 -3.53 5.85
CA ARG A 34 -13.39 -4.06 6.10
C ARG A 34 -13.71 -4.06 7.60
N ALA A 35 -14.98 -3.87 7.92
CA ALA A 35 -15.44 -3.85 9.32
C ALA A 35 -15.36 -5.21 10.01
N ASP A 36 -15.37 -6.30 9.25
CA ASP A 36 -15.27 -7.69 9.72
C ASP A 36 -13.83 -8.22 9.72
N TYR A 37 -12.83 -7.38 9.46
CA TYR A 37 -11.42 -7.78 9.42
C TYR A 37 -10.90 -8.18 10.80
N ASP A 38 -10.38 -9.39 10.91
CA ASP A 38 -9.73 -9.90 12.12
C ASP A 38 -8.21 -9.96 11.90
N PRO A 39 -7.38 -9.12 12.55
CA PRO A 39 -5.95 -9.11 12.33
C PRO A 39 -5.25 -10.42 12.72
N ASP A 40 -5.83 -11.22 13.62
CA ASP A 40 -5.24 -12.50 14.03
C ASP A 40 -5.46 -13.60 12.98
N HIS A 41 -6.52 -13.48 12.17
CA HIS A 41 -6.90 -14.45 11.14
C HIS A 41 -6.58 -13.98 9.71
N ASP A 42 -6.77 -12.70 9.43
CA ASP A 42 -6.67 -12.07 8.10
C ASP A 42 -5.38 -11.23 7.92
N GLY A 43 -4.58 -11.07 8.98
CA GLY A 43 -3.38 -10.21 9.07
C GLY A 43 -2.20 -10.52 8.14
N GLN A 44 -2.37 -11.42 7.18
CA GLN A 44 -1.27 -11.87 6.33
C GLN A 44 -0.85 -10.78 5.34
N HIS A 45 0.44 -10.47 5.36
CA HIS A 45 1.06 -9.58 4.38
C HIS A 45 1.34 -10.34 3.09
N ILE A 46 0.74 -9.90 1.98
CA ILE A 46 1.06 -10.42 0.65
C ILE A 46 2.21 -9.60 0.08
N THR A 47 3.37 -10.24 -0.09
CA THR A 47 4.63 -9.59 -0.49
C THR A 47 5.13 -9.99 -1.88
N ASN A 48 4.32 -10.73 -2.65
CA ASN A 48 4.66 -11.11 -4.01
C ASN A 48 3.44 -11.03 -4.93
N GLU A 49 3.71 -10.81 -6.22
CA GLU A 49 2.66 -10.58 -7.22
C GLU A 49 1.78 -11.81 -7.46
N HIS A 50 2.36 -13.00 -7.44
CA HIS A 50 1.63 -14.23 -7.75
C HIS A 50 0.52 -14.48 -6.73
N ASP A 51 0.83 -14.34 -5.44
CA ASP A 51 -0.17 -14.53 -4.38
C ASP A 51 -1.18 -13.37 -4.36
N LEU A 52 -0.74 -12.15 -4.71
CA LEU A 52 -1.64 -11.01 -4.85
C LEU A 52 -2.63 -11.20 -6.01
N GLU A 53 -2.18 -11.69 -7.15
CA GLU A 53 -3.03 -12.04 -8.29
C GLU A 53 -4.03 -13.14 -7.91
N ARG A 54 -3.59 -14.17 -7.17
CA ARG A 54 -4.48 -15.23 -6.64
C ARG A 54 -5.51 -14.70 -5.65
N ALA A 55 -5.18 -13.65 -4.90
CA ALA A 55 -6.10 -12.97 -3.98
C ALA A 55 -7.04 -11.96 -4.67
N GLY A 56 -7.01 -11.87 -6.01
CA GLY A 56 -7.88 -10.97 -6.78
C GLY A 56 -7.31 -9.57 -7.00
N GLY A 57 -6.03 -9.34 -6.69
CA GLY A 57 -5.36 -8.06 -6.84
C GLY A 57 -5.71 -7.05 -5.75
N VAL A 58 -5.21 -5.82 -5.92
CA VAL A 58 -5.47 -4.70 -5.00
C VAL A 58 -6.88 -4.15 -5.22
N THR A 59 -7.62 -3.93 -4.13
CA THR A 59 -8.96 -3.35 -4.09
C THR A 59 -9.02 -2.14 -3.15
N ALA A 60 -10.12 -1.40 -3.18
CA ALA A 60 -10.32 -0.23 -2.32
C ALA A 60 -10.40 -0.58 -0.82
N ASP A 61 -10.60 -1.86 -0.47
CA ASP A 61 -10.72 -2.35 0.90
C ASP A 61 -9.36 -2.79 1.49
N ASP A 62 -8.27 -2.65 0.73
CA ASP A 62 -6.94 -3.04 1.16
C ASP A 62 -6.17 -1.88 1.80
N ARG A 63 -5.30 -2.22 2.75
CA ARG A 63 -4.16 -1.37 3.12
C ARG A 63 -2.92 -1.83 2.35
N VAL A 64 -2.08 -0.88 1.97
CA VAL A 64 -0.87 -1.14 1.17
C VAL A 64 0.33 -0.66 1.95
N GLU A 65 1.21 -1.58 2.32
CA GLU A 65 2.44 -1.23 3.01
C GLU A 65 3.41 -0.58 2.03
N VAL A 66 3.89 0.61 2.40
CA VAL A 66 4.79 1.42 1.58
C VAL A 66 5.99 1.94 2.35
N GLN A 67 7.11 2.07 1.65
CA GLN A 67 8.33 2.71 2.14
C GLN A 67 8.53 4.07 1.45
N PRO A 68 8.59 5.20 2.17
CA PRO A 68 8.87 6.50 1.55
C PRO A 68 10.31 6.62 1.06
N TRP A 69 10.50 7.36 -0.03
CA TRP A 69 11.82 7.78 -0.51
C TRP A 69 12.34 8.94 0.36
N LEU A 70 13.54 8.76 0.92
CA LEU A 70 14.22 9.75 1.74
C LEU A 70 15.26 10.47 0.88
N GLU A 71 14.91 11.63 0.32
CA GLU A 71 15.77 12.39 -0.61
C GLU A 71 17.15 12.70 -0.01
N ALA A 72 17.20 13.07 1.27
CA ALA A 72 18.46 13.40 1.95
C ALA A 72 19.41 12.18 2.10
N GLU A 73 18.87 10.98 2.07
CA GLU A 73 19.63 9.73 2.25
C GLU A 73 19.81 8.94 0.95
N GLY A 74 19.15 9.35 -0.14
CA GLY A 74 19.20 8.67 -1.44
C GLY A 74 18.71 7.22 -1.41
N ARG A 75 17.76 6.89 -0.53
CA ARG A 75 17.24 5.53 -0.35
C ARG A 75 15.78 5.50 0.10
N PHE A 76 15.14 4.34 -0.01
CA PHE A 76 13.87 4.09 0.66
C PHE A 76 14.08 3.87 2.17
N SER A 77 13.13 4.38 2.96
CA SER A 77 13.06 4.18 4.40
C SER A 77 12.96 2.69 4.75
N PHE A 78 13.58 2.30 5.86
CA PHE A 78 13.38 0.97 6.45
C PHE A 78 12.03 0.87 7.17
N VAL A 79 11.55 1.98 7.75
CA VAL A 79 10.24 2.09 8.39
C VAL A 79 9.19 2.31 7.31
N SER A 80 8.11 1.53 7.38
CA SER A 80 6.98 1.56 6.45
C SER A 80 5.76 2.24 7.06
N SER A 81 4.73 2.43 6.24
CA SER A 81 3.39 2.85 6.64
C SER A 81 2.39 2.13 5.75
N ASP A 82 1.16 1.99 6.19
CA ASP A 82 0.12 1.16 5.56
C ASP A 82 -1.12 1.99 5.15
N PRO A 83 -0.97 2.99 4.26
CA PRO A 83 -2.10 3.77 3.79
C PRO A 83 -3.15 2.91 3.08
N ARG A 84 -4.37 3.46 2.99
CA ARG A 84 -5.41 2.91 2.11
C ARG A 84 -4.91 2.83 0.66
N ALA A 85 -5.25 1.76 -0.05
CA ALA A 85 -4.89 1.60 -1.45
C ALA A 85 -5.29 2.82 -2.31
N ILE A 86 -6.49 3.36 -2.08
CA ILE A 86 -7.02 4.52 -2.81
C ILE A 86 -6.20 5.80 -2.61
N ASP A 87 -5.34 5.89 -1.60
CA ASP A 87 -4.49 7.07 -1.37
C ASP A 87 -3.20 7.04 -2.20
N LEU A 88 -2.94 5.98 -2.96
CA LEU A 88 -1.80 5.85 -3.86
C LEU A 88 -2.20 6.20 -5.30
N ALA A 89 -1.40 7.05 -5.96
CA ALA A 89 -1.70 7.54 -7.30
C ALA A 89 -1.94 6.40 -8.33
N CYS A 90 -1.16 5.32 -8.24
CA CYS A 90 -1.28 4.15 -9.12
C CYS A 90 -2.62 3.39 -8.98
N PHE A 91 -3.35 3.60 -7.89
CA PHE A 91 -4.66 3.00 -7.60
C PHE A 91 -5.78 4.05 -7.54
N ALA A 92 -5.56 5.24 -8.09
CA ALA A 92 -6.57 6.31 -8.11
C ALA A 92 -7.90 5.87 -8.76
N SER A 93 -7.87 4.91 -9.69
CA SER A 93 -9.07 4.35 -10.32
C SER A 93 -9.97 3.52 -9.38
N LEU A 94 -9.48 3.18 -8.18
CA LEU A 94 -10.25 2.48 -7.16
C LEU A 94 -11.09 3.44 -6.30
N LYS A 95 -10.88 4.76 -6.43
CA LYS A 95 -11.74 5.76 -5.80
C LYS A 95 -13.12 5.70 -6.44
N ARG A 96 -14.16 5.60 -5.61
CA ARG A 96 -15.55 5.70 -6.04
C ARG A 96 -15.98 7.15 -6.18
#